data_AF-A0A0W8FJB5-F1
#
_entry.id   AF-A0A0W8FJB5-F1
#
_cell.length_a   1.000
_cell.length_b   1.000
_cell.length_c   1.000
_cell.angle_alpha   90.00
_cell.angle_beta   90.00
_cell.angle_gamma   90.00
#
_symmetry.space_group_name_H-M   'P 1'
#
loop_
_entity.id
_entity.type
_entity.pdbx_description
1 polymer ?
#
loop_
_entity_poly.entity_id
_entity_poly.type
_entity_poly.pdbx_seq_one_letter_code
_entity_poly.pdbx_strand_id
1 'polypeptide(L)'
;MYVLVAPCILDPDLRARGITSEEDREDFDRVVLRCRRFGIDMVPLPCPETLYLGRDRPPASFLERLDTPEFTALLDRLEEEVRGIISERGDPLCIIGVDSSPACGVNATYYDTAKRPGRGAFLARFPDIRAVDAGQFARYRVYLAAPLFSEAEQQYNLVIHDLLTRHLFDVYLPQEVGDNSGCRDKAEHDRIFKKHVEALNAADIVVAICDGPDADSGTAWEMGYAYALGKRVVVLRTDFRMAGHRECVNLMLEESSTVVRSRDDLPSVLHSPLLLPP
;
A
#
# COMPACT_ATOMS: atom_id res chain seq x y z
N MET A 1 15.80 10.20 -0.12
CA MET A 1 14.46 9.89 -0.65
C MET A 1 13.46 10.32 0.41
N TYR A 2 12.40 11.03 0.06
CA TYR A 2 11.46 11.53 1.06
C TYR A 2 10.02 11.51 0.56
N VAL A 3 9.08 11.54 1.50
CA VAL A 3 7.65 11.72 1.27
C VAL A 3 7.19 12.99 1.98
N LEU A 4 6.23 13.68 1.38
CA LEU A 4 5.45 14.72 2.05
C LEU A 4 4.29 14.03 2.77
N VAL A 5 4.11 14.26 4.06
CA VAL A 5 3.09 13.52 4.85
C VAL A 5 2.09 14.47 5.47
N ALA A 6 0.80 14.14 5.37
CA ALA A 6 -0.22 14.81 6.15
C ALA A 6 0.17 14.74 7.64
N PRO A 7 0.20 15.86 8.36
CA PRO A 7 0.82 15.89 9.69
C PRO A 7 0.03 15.08 10.72
N CYS A 8 -1.25 14.79 10.45
CA CYS A 8 -2.07 13.89 11.28
C CYS A 8 -1.58 12.43 11.29
N ILE A 9 -0.75 12.03 10.34
CA ILE A 9 -0.09 10.71 10.36
C ILE A 9 0.96 10.65 11.48
N LEU A 10 1.57 11.79 11.81
CA LEU A 10 2.58 11.90 12.88
C LEU A 10 1.97 12.32 14.22
N ASP A 11 0.91 13.12 14.19
CA ASP A 11 0.17 13.61 15.36
C ASP A 11 -1.35 13.48 15.09
N PRO A 12 -1.96 12.32 15.39
CA PRO A 12 -3.37 12.06 15.09
C PRO A 12 -4.36 13.06 15.74
N ASP A 13 -3.94 13.78 16.78
CA ASP A 13 -4.72 14.80 17.47
C ASP A 13 -4.90 16.09 16.63
N LEU A 14 -4.22 16.20 15.48
CA LEU A 14 -4.45 17.26 14.51
C LEU A 14 -5.74 17.08 13.69
N ARG A 15 -6.33 15.88 13.70
CA ARG A 15 -7.64 15.63 13.08
C ARG A 15 -8.76 16.22 13.94
N ALA A 16 -9.91 16.48 13.32
CA ALA A 16 -11.08 16.93 14.06
C ALA A 16 -11.49 15.91 15.14
N ARG A 17 -12.17 16.37 16.19
CA ARG A 17 -12.54 15.49 17.30
C ARG A 17 -13.44 14.35 16.83
N GLY A 18 -13.12 13.14 17.29
CA GLY A 18 -13.99 11.96 17.17
C GLY A 18 -14.00 11.28 15.80
N ILE A 19 -13.12 11.65 14.86
CA ILE A 19 -13.09 11.04 13.52
C ILE A 19 -11.94 10.07 13.28
N THR A 20 -10.93 10.03 14.17
CA THR A 20 -9.80 9.10 14.04
C THR A 20 -10.18 7.75 14.62
N SER A 21 -10.38 6.77 13.76
CA SER A 21 -10.66 5.37 14.12
C SER A 21 -9.42 4.65 14.67
N GLU A 22 -9.58 3.41 15.13
CA GLU A 22 -8.45 2.55 15.51
C GLU A 22 -7.67 2.10 14.26
N GLU A 23 -8.38 1.73 13.19
CA GLU A 23 -7.79 1.39 11.89
C GLU A 23 -6.92 2.53 11.33
N ASP A 24 -7.40 3.78 11.41
CA ASP A 24 -6.60 4.95 11.00
C ASP A 24 -5.26 5.04 11.77
N ARG A 25 -5.27 4.75 13.08
CA ARG A 25 -4.07 4.82 13.92
C ARG A 25 -3.09 3.71 13.53
N GLU A 26 -3.59 2.50 13.32
CA GLU A 26 -2.77 1.39 12.86
C GLU A 26 -2.13 1.68 11.50
N ASP A 27 -2.89 2.27 10.56
CA ASP A 27 -2.37 2.66 9.26
C ASP A 27 -1.29 3.74 9.40
N PHE A 28 -1.49 4.75 10.24
CA PHE A 28 -0.49 5.79 10.49
C PHE A 28 0.81 5.21 11.08
N ASP A 29 0.70 4.32 12.07
CA ASP A 29 1.86 3.62 12.62
C ASP A 29 2.58 2.78 11.56
N ARG A 30 1.83 2.10 10.69
CA ARG A 30 2.40 1.33 9.57
C ARG A 30 3.09 2.19 8.52
N VAL A 31 2.55 3.38 8.22
CA VAL A 31 3.23 4.38 7.35
C VAL A 31 4.60 4.74 7.94
N VAL A 32 4.65 5.08 9.23
CA VAL A 32 5.89 5.41 9.93
C VAL A 32 6.87 4.24 9.91
N LEU A 33 6.39 3.02 10.17
CA LEU A 33 7.20 1.80 10.11
C LEU A 33 7.75 1.53 8.70
N ARG A 34 6.93 1.73 7.65
CA ARG A 34 7.38 1.59 6.25
C ARG A 34 8.50 2.57 5.95
N CYS A 35 8.31 3.85 6.28
CA CYS A 35 9.32 4.88 6.05
C CYS A 35 10.63 4.54 6.77
N ARG A 36 10.55 4.10 8.04
CA ARG A 36 11.72 3.66 8.80
C ARG A 36 12.40 2.44 8.19
N ARG A 37 11.63 1.43 7.77
CA ARG A 37 12.13 0.18 7.18
C ARG A 37 12.95 0.44 5.93
N PHE A 38 12.52 1.38 5.09
CA PHE A 38 13.15 1.70 3.81
C PHE A 38 14.02 2.96 3.81
N GLY A 39 14.23 3.59 4.97
CA GLY A 39 15.04 4.82 5.07
C GLY A 39 14.45 5.99 4.27
N ILE A 40 13.13 6.12 4.25
CA ILE A 40 12.41 7.21 3.60
C ILE A 40 12.21 8.33 4.63
N ASP A 41 12.72 9.52 4.33
CA ASP A 41 12.51 10.68 5.18
C ASP A 41 11.05 11.15 5.10
N MET A 42 10.46 11.48 6.25
CA MET A 42 9.11 12.04 6.31
C MET A 42 9.19 13.54 6.56
N VAL A 43 8.68 14.32 5.60
CA VAL A 43 8.58 15.78 5.72
C VAL A 43 7.11 16.13 5.95
N PRO A 44 6.72 16.59 7.16
CA PRO A 44 5.33 16.92 7.43
C PRO A 44 4.88 18.13 6.60
N LEU A 45 3.72 17.98 5.97
CA LEU A 45 3.01 19.10 5.36
C LEU A 45 2.42 20.02 6.44
N PRO A 46 2.23 21.31 6.16
CA PRO A 46 1.36 22.13 6.98
C PRO A 46 -0.07 21.59 6.93
N CYS A 47 -0.83 21.73 8.02
CA CYS A 47 -2.25 21.38 8.04
C CYS A 47 -3.10 22.65 7.86
N PRO A 48 -3.68 22.91 6.68
CA PRO A 48 -4.46 24.13 6.47
C PRO A 48 -5.66 24.21 7.41
N GLU A 49 -6.35 23.09 7.62
CA GLU A 49 -7.52 23.04 8.50
C GLU A 49 -7.17 23.40 9.95
N THR A 50 -6.07 22.86 10.49
CA THR A 50 -5.63 23.16 11.86
C THR A 50 -5.12 24.60 11.99
N LEU A 51 -4.39 25.09 10.98
CA LEU A 51 -3.89 26.46 10.97
C LEU A 51 -5.03 27.49 10.89
N TYR A 52 -6.15 27.13 10.22
CA TYR A 52 -7.30 28.01 10.06
C TYR A 52 -8.31 27.90 11.20
N LEU A 53 -8.68 26.68 11.60
CA LEU A 53 -9.76 26.40 12.55
C LEU A 53 -9.28 26.04 13.96
N GLY A 54 -7.98 25.78 14.15
CA GLY A 54 -7.41 25.25 15.38
C GLY A 54 -7.42 23.71 15.49
N ARG A 55 -6.70 23.18 16.48
CA ARG A 55 -6.59 21.74 16.76
C ARG A 55 -7.93 21.15 17.25
N ASP A 56 -8.53 21.81 18.23
CA ASP A 56 -9.73 21.31 18.93
C ASP A 56 -11.04 21.71 18.21
N ARG A 57 -11.24 21.19 16.99
CA ARG A 57 -12.37 21.56 16.14
C ARG A 57 -13.36 20.39 15.93
N PRO A 58 -14.68 20.67 15.81
CA PRO A 58 -15.62 19.67 15.33
C PRO A 58 -15.40 19.38 13.83
N PRO A 59 -15.80 18.20 13.33
CA PRO A 59 -15.75 17.87 11.90
C PRO A 59 -16.59 18.85 11.08
N ALA A 60 -16.15 19.15 9.87
CA ALA A 60 -16.90 19.98 8.93
C ALA A 60 -16.45 19.72 7.50
N SER A 61 -17.35 19.99 6.56
CA SER A 61 -17.05 19.97 5.13
C SER A 61 -16.31 21.23 4.66
N PHE A 62 -15.79 21.20 3.43
CA PHE A 62 -15.16 22.35 2.82
C PHE A 62 -16.12 23.55 2.71
N LEU A 63 -17.31 23.38 2.14
CA LEU A 63 -18.27 24.47 1.95
C LEU A 63 -18.77 25.08 3.26
N GLU A 64 -18.87 24.30 4.34
CA GLU A 64 -19.40 24.81 5.61
C GLU A 64 -18.44 25.76 6.32
N ARG A 65 -17.13 25.54 6.24
CA ARG A 65 -16.16 26.24 7.10
C ARG A 65 -14.86 26.67 6.42
N LEU A 66 -14.59 26.23 5.20
CA LEU A 66 -13.30 26.43 4.52
C LEU A 66 -13.43 27.17 3.18
N ASP A 67 -14.63 27.25 2.58
CA ASP A 67 -14.84 28.00 1.34
C ASP A 67 -14.91 29.52 1.60
N THR A 68 -13.77 30.09 1.99
CA THR A 68 -13.61 31.52 2.23
C THR A 68 -12.39 32.09 1.50
N PRO A 69 -12.39 33.39 1.17
CA PRO A 69 -11.20 34.05 0.62
C PRO A 69 -9.98 33.94 1.53
N GLU A 70 -10.17 34.01 2.85
CA GLU A 70 -9.09 33.91 3.84
C GLU A 70 -8.45 32.53 3.84
N PHE A 71 -9.26 31.47 3.75
CA PHE A 71 -8.74 30.11 3.65
C PHE A 71 -8.03 29.87 2.32
N THR A 72 -8.55 30.43 1.22
CA THR A 72 -7.88 30.35 -0.08
C THR A 72 -6.51 31.01 -0.04
N ALA A 73 -6.41 32.22 0.52
CA ALA A 73 -5.13 32.91 0.69
C ALA A 73 -4.17 32.16 1.63
N LEU A 74 -4.69 31.42 2.62
CA LEU A 74 -3.89 30.50 3.42
C LEU A 74 -3.33 29.36 2.55
N LEU A 75 -4.16 28.71 1.73
CA LEU A 75 -3.71 27.63 0.84
C LEU A 75 -2.62 28.11 -0.12
N ASP A 76 -2.76 29.31 -0.69
CA ASP A 76 -1.76 29.89 -1.61
C ASP A 76 -0.39 30.04 -0.93
N ARG A 77 -0.34 30.58 0.30
CA ARG A 77 0.91 30.70 1.07
C ARG A 77 1.52 29.33 1.42
N LEU A 78 0.69 28.36 1.80
CA LEU A 78 1.17 27.02 2.15
C LEU A 78 1.66 26.26 0.91
N GLU A 79 1.05 26.52 -0.25
CA GLU A 79 1.53 25.99 -1.53
C GLU A 79 2.94 26.51 -1.84
N GLU A 80 3.17 27.83 -1.70
CA GLU A 80 4.50 28.43 -1.89
C GLU A 80 5.56 27.82 -0.95
N GLU A 81 5.22 27.62 0.32
CA GLU A 81 6.11 26.99 1.32
C GLU A 81 6.50 25.57 0.90
N VAL A 82 5.51 24.74 0.55
CA VAL A 82 5.75 23.35 0.14
C VAL A 82 6.52 23.27 -1.17
N ARG A 83 6.21 24.14 -2.15
CA ARG A 83 6.98 24.24 -3.40
C ARG A 83 8.41 24.70 -3.16
N GLY A 84 8.66 25.55 -2.16
CA GLY A 84 10.01 25.89 -1.71
C GLY A 84 10.78 24.66 -1.21
N ILE A 85 10.16 23.84 -0.36
CA ILE A 85 10.75 22.58 0.13
C ILE A 85 11.11 21.64 -1.05
N ILE A 86 10.20 21.49 -2.01
CA ILE A 86 10.42 20.64 -3.20
C ILE A 86 11.55 21.21 -4.06
N SER A 87 11.59 22.53 -4.27
CA SER A 87 12.66 23.18 -5.03
C SER A 87 14.04 22.97 -4.40
N GLU A 88 14.13 22.88 -3.07
CA GLU A 88 15.39 22.66 -2.36
C GLU A 88 15.80 21.18 -2.30
N ARG A 89 14.83 20.27 -2.14
CA ARG A 89 15.07 18.83 -1.91
C ARG A 89 14.96 17.96 -3.16
N GLY A 90 14.43 18.51 -4.25
CA GLY A 90 14.00 17.76 -5.43
C GLY A 90 12.62 17.11 -5.22
N ASP A 91 12.16 16.36 -6.23
CA ASP A 91 10.82 15.77 -6.19
C ASP A 91 10.68 14.72 -5.07
N PRO A 92 9.58 14.75 -4.29
CA PRO A 92 9.27 13.70 -3.34
C PRO A 92 8.85 12.41 -4.07
N LEU A 93 8.91 11.27 -3.40
CA LEU A 93 8.31 10.04 -3.92
C LEU A 93 6.82 10.20 -4.18
N CYS A 94 6.13 10.73 -3.17
CA CYS A 94 4.71 11.01 -3.20
C CYS A 94 4.33 11.90 -2.02
N ILE A 95 3.09 12.38 -2.06
CA ILE A 95 2.39 12.95 -0.92
C ILE A 95 1.52 11.86 -0.30
N ILE A 96 1.66 11.64 1.01
CA ILE A 96 0.78 10.75 1.77
C ILE A 96 -0.32 11.59 2.41
N GLY A 97 -1.53 11.46 1.88
CA GLY A 97 -2.73 12.11 2.40
C GLY A 97 -3.60 11.16 3.22
N VAL A 98 -4.72 11.68 3.73
CA VAL A 98 -5.70 10.88 4.48
C VAL A 98 -7.05 11.12 3.86
N ASP A 99 -7.64 10.06 3.29
CA ASP A 99 -8.93 10.15 2.64
C ASP A 99 -10.02 10.69 3.58
N SER A 100 -11.00 11.36 2.97
CA SER A 100 -12.07 12.06 3.69
C SER A 100 -11.64 13.34 4.41
N SER A 101 -10.39 13.80 4.28
CA SER A 101 -10.04 15.17 4.69
C SER A 101 -10.47 16.18 3.60
N PRO A 102 -11.17 17.28 3.97
CA PRO A 102 -11.50 18.37 3.05
C PRO A 102 -10.28 18.97 2.35
N ALA A 103 -9.14 19.06 3.04
CA ALA A 103 -7.91 19.63 2.50
C ALA A 103 -6.91 18.56 1.99
N CYS A 104 -6.72 17.50 2.76
CA CYS A 104 -5.68 16.48 2.56
C CYS A 104 -6.19 15.13 2.02
N GLY A 105 -7.44 15.04 1.57
CA GLY A 105 -7.98 13.84 0.91
C GLY A 105 -7.27 13.52 -0.40
N VAL A 106 -7.13 12.23 -0.73
CA VAL A 106 -6.39 11.76 -1.90
C VAL A 106 -7.34 11.31 -3.00
N ASN A 107 -8.15 10.28 -2.70
CA ASN A 107 -9.14 9.70 -3.61
C ASN A 107 -10.53 10.25 -3.34
N ALA A 108 -10.83 10.67 -2.12
CA ALA A 108 -12.11 11.24 -1.74
C ALA A 108 -11.99 12.36 -0.70
N THR A 109 -12.84 13.38 -0.84
CA THR A 109 -12.88 14.56 0.04
C THR A 109 -14.32 14.94 0.44
N TYR A 110 -14.50 15.49 1.64
CA TYR A 110 -15.76 16.08 2.08
C TYR A 110 -15.87 17.53 1.60
N TYR A 111 -16.43 17.71 0.40
CA TYR A 111 -16.65 19.03 -0.16
C TYR A 111 -17.90 19.69 0.42
N ASP A 112 -18.98 18.93 0.56
CA ASP A 112 -20.27 19.35 1.12
C ASP A 112 -20.75 18.32 2.15
N THR A 113 -22.05 18.02 2.22
CA THR A 113 -22.59 16.97 3.10
C THR A 113 -22.23 15.55 2.65
N ALA A 114 -21.65 15.37 1.46
CA ALA A 114 -21.25 14.08 0.89
C ALA A 114 -19.77 14.04 0.50
N LYS A 115 -19.22 12.82 0.43
CA LYS A 115 -17.88 12.59 -0.13
C LYS A 115 -17.93 12.74 -1.65
N ARG A 116 -16.96 13.45 -2.21
CA ARG A 116 -16.73 13.56 -3.65
C ARG A 116 -15.41 12.89 -4.02
N PRO A 117 -15.31 12.23 -5.19
CA PRO A 117 -14.05 11.71 -5.67
C PRO A 117 -13.08 12.85 -6.01
N GLY A 118 -11.78 12.61 -5.78
CA GLY A 118 -10.71 13.55 -6.06
C GLY A 118 -10.00 14.04 -4.80
N ARG A 119 -8.98 14.86 -5.04
CA ARG A 119 -8.12 15.42 -3.98
C ARG A 119 -8.84 16.50 -3.18
N GLY A 120 -8.47 16.62 -1.91
CA GLY A 120 -8.86 17.75 -1.07
C GLY A 120 -8.27 19.07 -1.57
N ALA A 121 -8.83 20.19 -1.10
CA ALA A 121 -8.54 21.53 -1.60
C ALA A 121 -7.04 21.89 -1.60
N PHE A 122 -6.26 21.35 -0.65
CA PHE A 122 -4.82 21.59 -0.58
C PHE A 122 -4.03 20.64 -1.47
N LEU A 123 -4.31 19.33 -1.44
CA LEU A 123 -3.60 18.38 -2.32
C LEU A 123 -3.93 18.56 -3.81
N ALA A 124 -5.07 19.16 -4.12
CA ALA A 124 -5.43 19.57 -5.48
C ALA A 124 -4.47 20.62 -6.06
N ARG A 125 -3.71 21.35 -5.22
CA ARG A 125 -2.68 22.31 -5.65
C ARG A 125 -1.40 21.67 -6.19
N PHE A 126 -1.20 20.36 -5.98
CA PHE A 126 -0.01 19.63 -6.40
C PHE A 126 -0.33 18.52 -7.41
N PRO A 127 -1.04 18.80 -8.52
CA PRO A 127 -1.49 17.76 -9.45
C PRO A 127 -0.33 16.99 -10.09
N ASP A 128 0.83 17.64 -10.20
CA ASP A 128 2.10 17.13 -10.71
C ASP A 128 2.77 16.10 -9.80
N ILE A 129 2.38 16.03 -8.53
CA ILE A 129 2.96 15.12 -7.55
C ILE A 129 1.98 13.99 -7.27
N ARG A 130 2.47 12.75 -7.28
CA ARG A 130 1.66 11.58 -6.93
C ARG A 130 1.18 11.68 -5.48
N ALA A 131 -0.12 11.48 -5.25
CA ALA A 131 -0.69 11.39 -3.92
C ALA A 131 -1.16 9.95 -3.65
N VAL A 132 -0.93 9.46 -2.44
CA VAL A 132 -1.26 8.09 -1.99
C VAL A 132 -1.98 8.20 -0.65
N ASP A 133 -3.08 7.49 -0.48
CA ASP A 133 -3.79 7.45 0.81
C ASP A 133 -2.95 6.69 1.85
N ALA A 134 -3.03 7.12 3.11
CA ALA A 134 -2.27 6.54 4.21
C ALA A 134 -2.50 5.03 4.36
N GLY A 135 -3.75 4.54 4.26
CA GLY A 135 -4.06 3.12 4.37
C GLY A 135 -3.54 2.31 3.17
N GLN A 136 -3.54 2.90 1.98
CA GLN A 136 -2.89 2.28 0.81
C GLN A 136 -1.37 2.23 0.97
N PHE A 137 -0.73 3.30 1.47
CA PHE A 137 0.70 3.35 1.70
C PHE A 137 1.14 2.44 2.86
N ALA A 138 0.29 2.23 3.86
CA ALA A 138 0.49 1.33 4.99
C ALA A 138 0.60 -0.15 4.58
N ARG A 139 0.07 -0.53 3.41
CA ARG A 139 0.11 -1.91 2.89
C ARG A 139 1.38 -2.12 2.06
N TYR A 140 2.39 -2.72 2.68
CA TYR A 140 3.70 -2.94 2.03
C TYR A 140 4.32 -4.30 2.29
N ARG A 141 3.77 -5.10 3.20
CA ARG A 141 4.27 -6.43 3.51
C ARG A 141 3.66 -7.44 2.56
N VAL A 142 4.49 -8.11 1.78
CA VAL A 142 4.09 -9.05 0.76
C VAL A 142 4.54 -10.45 1.16
N TYR A 143 3.62 -11.42 1.11
CA TYR A 143 3.99 -12.83 1.12
C TYR A 143 4.08 -13.33 -0.32
N LEU A 144 5.25 -13.82 -0.75
CA LEU A 144 5.43 -14.39 -2.08
C LEU A 144 5.18 -15.90 -2.06
N ALA A 145 3.97 -16.30 -2.44
CA ALA A 145 3.55 -17.69 -2.57
C ALA A 145 3.97 -18.23 -3.94
N ALA A 146 4.85 -19.23 -3.99
CA ALA A 146 5.31 -19.79 -5.25
C ALA A 146 5.88 -21.19 -5.08
N PRO A 147 5.85 -22.03 -6.13
CA PRO A 147 6.66 -23.24 -6.20
C PRO A 147 8.14 -22.92 -5.94
N LEU A 148 8.86 -23.84 -5.28
CA LEU A 148 10.27 -23.66 -4.92
C LEU A 148 11.08 -24.97 -5.02
N PHE A 149 10.61 -25.91 -5.84
CA PHE A 149 11.13 -27.28 -5.90
C PHE A 149 12.23 -27.47 -6.94
N SER A 150 12.35 -26.54 -7.88
CA SER A 150 13.41 -26.51 -8.90
C SER A 150 14.25 -25.25 -8.80
N GLU A 151 15.49 -25.34 -9.29
CA GLU A 151 16.39 -24.19 -9.40
C GLU A 151 15.75 -23.06 -10.23
N ALA A 152 15.07 -23.40 -11.32
CA ALA A 152 14.39 -22.42 -12.17
C ALA A 152 13.30 -21.64 -11.41
N GLU A 153 12.48 -22.33 -10.61
CA GLU A 153 11.45 -21.70 -9.79
C GLU A 153 12.07 -20.80 -8.72
N GLN A 154 13.08 -21.28 -7.99
CA GLN A 154 13.75 -20.50 -6.95
C GLN A 154 14.42 -19.24 -7.52
N GLN A 155 15.07 -19.34 -8.69
CA GLN A 155 15.66 -18.19 -9.37
C GLN A 155 14.58 -17.20 -9.82
N TYR A 156 13.46 -17.68 -10.33
CA TYR A 156 12.37 -16.81 -10.73
C TYR A 156 11.73 -16.08 -9.54
N ASN A 157 11.57 -16.76 -8.41
CA ASN A 157 11.08 -16.16 -7.17
C ASN A 157 11.99 -15.02 -6.70
N LEU A 158 13.32 -15.18 -6.80
CA LEU A 158 14.29 -14.13 -6.49
C LEU A 158 14.12 -12.91 -7.41
N VAL A 159 13.87 -13.13 -8.70
CA VAL A 159 13.62 -12.03 -9.65
C VAL A 159 12.37 -11.23 -9.25
N ILE A 160 11.29 -11.90 -8.82
CA ILE A 160 10.07 -11.23 -8.36
C ILE A 160 10.29 -10.53 -7.02
N HIS A 161 10.97 -11.19 -6.08
CA HIS A 161 11.39 -10.59 -4.82
C HIS A 161 12.15 -9.28 -5.07
N ASP A 162 13.20 -9.30 -5.89
CA ASP A 162 14.04 -8.14 -6.16
C ASP A 162 13.30 -7.02 -6.90
N LEU A 163 12.34 -7.37 -7.75
CA LEU A 163 11.44 -6.38 -8.35
C LEU A 163 10.62 -5.66 -7.27
N LEU A 164 9.93 -6.41 -6.42
CA LEU A 164 9.06 -5.83 -5.40
C LEU A 164 9.85 -5.06 -4.33
N THR A 165 11.02 -5.55 -3.90
CA THR A 165 11.90 -4.85 -2.98
C THR A 165 12.39 -3.52 -3.55
N ARG A 166 12.76 -3.46 -4.83
CA ARG A 166 13.10 -2.19 -5.51
C ARG A 166 11.95 -1.20 -5.51
N HIS A 167 10.71 -1.69 -5.46
CA HIS A 167 9.48 -0.91 -5.37
C HIS A 167 9.03 -0.61 -3.92
N LEU A 168 9.91 -0.82 -2.94
CA LEU A 168 9.71 -0.52 -1.51
C LEU A 168 8.61 -1.39 -0.85
N PHE A 169 8.56 -2.67 -1.22
CA PHE A 169 7.78 -3.70 -0.54
C PHE A 169 8.68 -4.60 0.32
N ASP A 170 8.17 -5.03 1.47
CA ASP A 170 8.87 -5.95 2.36
C ASP A 170 8.38 -7.36 2.05
N VAL A 171 9.20 -8.14 1.34
CA VAL A 171 8.78 -9.39 0.73
C VAL A 171 9.28 -10.55 1.58
N TYR A 172 8.34 -11.33 2.10
CA TYR A 172 8.64 -12.61 2.71
C TYR A 172 8.77 -13.68 1.63
N LEU A 173 9.91 -14.38 1.62
CA LEU A 173 10.22 -15.43 0.66
C LEU A 173 10.29 -16.81 1.36
N PRO A 174 9.30 -17.70 1.14
CA PRO A 174 9.24 -19.00 1.82
C PRO A 174 10.50 -19.86 1.67
N GLN A 175 11.18 -19.78 0.53
CA GLN A 175 12.35 -20.60 0.23
C GLN A 175 13.58 -20.30 1.11
N GLU A 176 13.60 -19.18 1.84
CA GLU A 176 14.67 -18.85 2.80
C GLU A 176 14.55 -19.57 4.14
N VAL A 177 13.40 -20.20 4.41
CA VAL A 177 13.08 -20.80 5.70
C VAL A 177 13.28 -22.32 5.70
N GLY A 178 13.23 -22.94 4.52
CA GLY A 178 13.27 -24.38 4.36
C GLY A 178 14.68 -24.98 4.41
N ASP A 179 14.77 -26.16 5.02
CA ASP A 179 15.93 -27.04 4.87
C ASP A 179 15.78 -27.88 3.58
N ASN A 180 16.82 -27.89 2.73
CA ASN A 180 16.93 -28.72 1.52
C ASN A 180 17.29 -30.19 1.85
N SER A 181 17.39 -30.55 3.13
CA SER A 181 17.66 -31.92 3.55
C SER A 181 16.45 -32.83 3.34
N GLY A 182 16.66 -33.97 2.67
CA GLY A 182 15.60 -34.92 2.29
C GLY A 182 14.94 -35.69 3.45
N CYS A 183 15.25 -35.35 4.71
CA CYS A 183 14.69 -35.98 5.91
C CYS A 183 14.32 -34.91 6.92
N ARG A 184 13.05 -34.46 6.90
CA ARG A 184 12.51 -33.58 7.93
C ARG A 184 11.80 -34.42 8.99
N ASP A 185 12.16 -34.22 10.25
CA ASP A 185 11.39 -34.78 11.35
C ASP A 185 10.07 -33.99 11.54
N LYS A 186 9.17 -34.53 12.36
CA LYS A 186 7.86 -33.89 12.60
C LYS A 186 7.99 -32.50 13.24
N ALA A 187 8.99 -32.29 14.09
CA ALA A 187 9.17 -31.02 14.78
C ALA A 187 9.58 -29.91 13.80
N GLU A 188 10.43 -30.23 12.83
CA GLU A 188 10.85 -29.29 11.79
C GLU A 188 9.69 -28.95 10.84
N HIS A 189 8.85 -29.92 10.48
CA HIS A 189 7.61 -29.65 9.73
C HIS A 189 6.70 -28.68 10.48
N ASP A 190 6.44 -28.93 11.76
CA ASP A 190 5.58 -28.08 12.58
C ASP A 190 6.17 -26.65 12.72
N ARG A 191 7.50 -26.53 12.80
CA ARG A 191 8.20 -25.24 12.89
C ARG A 191 8.05 -24.43 11.60
N ILE A 192 8.35 -25.04 10.45
CA ILE A 192 8.27 -24.38 9.14
C ILE A 192 6.83 -23.94 8.87
N PHE A 193 5.85 -24.83 9.08
CA PHE A 193 4.43 -24.53 8.89
C PHE A 193 3.98 -23.33 9.73
N LYS A 194 4.29 -23.32 11.04
CA LYS A 194 3.93 -22.20 11.92
C LYS A 194 4.53 -20.88 11.45
N LYS A 195 5.79 -20.90 11.02
CA LYS A 195 6.47 -19.69 10.53
C LYS A 195 5.82 -19.13 9.26
N HIS A 196 5.40 -19.98 8.32
CA HIS A 196 4.64 -19.54 7.14
C HIS A 196 3.27 -18.97 7.51
N VAL A 197 2.56 -19.60 8.43
CA VAL A 197 1.26 -19.09 8.94
C VAL A 197 1.42 -17.74 9.62
N GLU A 198 2.44 -17.56 10.46
CA GLU A 198 2.76 -16.28 11.09
C GLU A 198 3.07 -15.20 10.05
N ALA A 199 3.86 -15.52 9.03
CA ALA A 199 4.17 -14.60 7.94
C ALA A 199 2.93 -14.23 7.10
N LEU A 200 2.06 -15.19 6.78
CA LEU A 200 0.78 -14.93 6.10
C LEU A 200 -0.12 -14.01 6.93
N ASN A 201 -0.21 -14.24 8.24
CA ASN A 201 -0.98 -13.39 9.14
C ASN A 201 -0.44 -11.94 9.20
N ALA A 202 0.89 -11.80 9.20
CA ALA A 202 1.56 -10.50 9.24
C ALA A 202 1.59 -9.74 7.90
N ALA A 203 1.42 -10.45 6.77
CA ALA A 203 1.43 -9.85 5.44
C ALA A 203 0.16 -9.04 5.15
N ASP A 204 0.30 -7.96 4.38
CA ASP A 204 -0.83 -7.14 3.92
C ASP A 204 -1.41 -7.70 2.61
N ILE A 205 -0.53 -8.27 1.78
CA ILE A 205 -0.84 -8.75 0.43
C ILE A 205 -0.15 -10.10 0.21
N VAL A 206 -0.82 -11.00 -0.49
CA VAL A 206 -0.21 -12.22 -1.03
C VAL A 206 -0.02 -12.06 -2.53
N VAL A 207 1.21 -12.23 -3.01
CA VAL A 207 1.52 -12.37 -4.43
C VAL A 207 1.79 -13.83 -4.70
N ALA A 208 1.02 -14.45 -5.58
CA ALA A 208 1.13 -15.87 -5.91
C ALA A 208 1.63 -16.07 -7.35
N ILE A 209 2.59 -16.96 -7.56
CA ILE A 209 3.03 -17.35 -8.91
C ILE A 209 2.32 -18.64 -9.31
N CYS A 210 1.46 -18.57 -10.31
CA CYS A 210 0.63 -19.69 -10.75
C CYS A 210 0.89 -20.02 -12.23
N ASP A 211 2.11 -20.48 -12.49
CA ASP A 211 2.53 -20.96 -13.82
C ASP A 211 2.32 -22.47 -13.97
N GLY A 212 1.96 -22.87 -15.19
CA GLY A 212 1.67 -24.27 -15.52
C GLY A 212 0.19 -24.60 -15.65
N PRO A 213 -0.13 -25.90 -15.83
CA PRO A 213 -1.49 -26.36 -16.05
C PRO A 213 -2.38 -26.24 -14.80
N ASP A 214 -1.79 -26.34 -13.61
CA ASP A 214 -2.46 -26.16 -12.32
C ASP A 214 -1.51 -25.44 -11.35
N ALA A 215 -2.06 -24.78 -10.34
CA ALA A 215 -1.25 -24.17 -9.29
C ALA A 215 -0.66 -25.23 -8.37
N ASP A 216 0.52 -24.95 -7.81
CA ASP A 216 1.07 -25.77 -6.72
C ASP A 216 0.08 -25.82 -5.54
N SER A 217 -0.07 -26.99 -4.93
CA SER A 217 -1.05 -27.21 -3.87
C SER A 217 -0.73 -26.42 -2.60
N GLY A 218 0.56 -26.18 -2.32
CA GLY A 218 1.00 -25.30 -1.25
C GLY A 218 0.58 -23.85 -1.52
N THR A 219 0.92 -23.35 -2.71
CA THR A 219 0.55 -22.00 -3.17
C THR A 219 -0.97 -21.81 -3.14
N ALA A 220 -1.75 -22.79 -3.62
CA ALA A 220 -3.21 -22.73 -3.59
C ALA A 220 -3.78 -22.70 -2.15
N TRP A 221 -3.18 -23.44 -1.22
CA TRP A 221 -3.56 -23.39 0.19
C TRP A 221 -3.28 -22.03 0.82
N GLU A 222 -2.11 -21.43 0.53
CA GLU A 222 -1.73 -20.11 1.01
C GLU A 222 -2.67 -19.02 0.49
N MET A 223 -3.04 -19.09 -0.79
CA MET A 223 -4.03 -18.18 -1.41
C MET A 223 -5.41 -18.33 -0.75
N GLY A 224 -5.90 -19.55 -0.58
CA GLY A 224 -7.18 -19.80 0.07
C GLY A 224 -7.21 -19.30 1.52
N TYR A 225 -6.12 -19.50 2.26
CA TYR A 225 -5.96 -19.00 3.63
C TYR A 225 -5.99 -17.47 3.67
N ALA A 226 -5.25 -16.82 2.78
CA ALA A 226 -5.21 -15.36 2.68
C ALA A 226 -6.59 -14.77 2.31
N TYR A 227 -7.30 -15.38 1.36
CA TYR A 227 -8.65 -14.98 0.97
C TYR A 227 -9.63 -15.08 2.15
N ALA A 228 -9.56 -16.17 2.92
CA ALA A 228 -10.40 -16.36 4.10
C ALA A 228 -10.15 -15.29 5.20
N LEU A 229 -8.94 -14.73 5.25
CA LEU A 229 -8.57 -13.62 6.13
C LEU A 229 -8.92 -12.23 5.57
N GLY A 230 -9.54 -12.16 4.39
CA GLY A 230 -9.83 -10.89 3.71
C GLY A 230 -8.59 -10.16 3.20
N LYS A 231 -7.45 -10.85 3.09
CA LYS A 231 -6.21 -10.26 2.55
C LYS A 231 -6.29 -10.19 1.03
N ARG A 232 -5.66 -9.16 0.48
CA ARG A 232 -5.58 -9.00 -0.98
C ARG A 232 -4.66 -10.07 -1.57
N VAL A 233 -5.15 -10.77 -2.60
CA VAL A 233 -4.37 -11.77 -3.35
C VAL A 233 -4.16 -11.28 -4.79
N VAL A 234 -2.93 -11.34 -5.27
CA VAL A 234 -2.55 -11.01 -6.65
C VAL A 234 -1.84 -12.22 -7.25
N VAL A 235 -2.34 -12.73 -8.37
CA VAL A 235 -1.74 -13.88 -9.07
C VAL A 235 -0.93 -13.38 -10.25
N LEU A 236 0.34 -13.75 -10.30
CA LEU A 236 1.18 -13.66 -11.48
C LEU A 236 1.10 -14.97 -12.27
N ARG A 237 0.65 -14.90 -13.52
CA ARG A 237 0.69 -16.00 -14.47
C ARG A 237 1.39 -15.58 -15.75
N THR A 238 2.63 -16.02 -15.93
CA THR A 238 3.40 -15.80 -17.16
C THR A 238 3.11 -16.84 -18.24
N ASP A 239 2.56 -18.00 -17.86
CA ASP A 239 2.11 -19.00 -18.83
C ASP A 239 1.03 -18.41 -19.76
N PHE A 240 1.35 -18.30 -21.04
CA PHE A 240 0.45 -17.75 -22.06
C PHE A 240 -0.75 -18.68 -22.33
N ARG A 241 -0.67 -19.95 -21.95
CA ARG A 241 -1.75 -20.93 -22.13
C ARG A 241 -2.87 -20.67 -21.13
N MET A 242 -4.09 -21.03 -21.52
CA MET A 242 -5.26 -21.02 -20.63
C MET A 242 -5.30 -22.32 -19.82
N ALA A 243 -5.67 -22.22 -18.54
CA ALA A 243 -5.91 -23.39 -17.70
C ALA A 243 -7.24 -24.07 -18.06
N GLY A 244 -8.24 -23.27 -18.45
CA GLY A 244 -9.55 -23.73 -18.91
C GLY A 244 -9.93 -23.12 -20.27
N HIS A 245 -11.22 -23.21 -20.64
CA HIS A 245 -11.71 -22.63 -21.91
C HIS A 245 -11.63 -21.09 -21.91
N ARG A 246 -11.80 -20.47 -20.74
CA ARG A 246 -11.69 -19.02 -20.51
C ARG A 246 -10.88 -18.64 -19.29
N GLU A 247 -10.47 -19.63 -18.50
CA GLU A 247 -9.85 -19.45 -17.21
C GLU A 247 -8.34 -19.33 -17.37
N CYS A 248 -7.78 -18.24 -16.84
CA CYS A 248 -6.34 -18.06 -16.76
C CYS A 248 -5.78 -19.02 -15.73
N VAL A 249 -6.38 -19.15 -14.55
CA VAL A 249 -6.03 -20.14 -13.52
C VAL A 249 -7.29 -20.88 -13.07
N ASN A 250 -7.19 -21.88 -12.19
CA ASN A 250 -8.38 -22.52 -11.63
C ASN A 250 -9.41 -21.47 -11.14
N LEU A 251 -10.70 -21.68 -11.42
CA LEU A 251 -11.80 -20.77 -11.05
C LEU A 251 -11.69 -20.20 -9.63
N MET A 252 -11.41 -21.06 -8.64
CA MET A 252 -11.34 -20.66 -7.24
C MET A 252 -10.21 -19.68 -6.97
N LEU A 253 -9.11 -19.79 -7.73
CA LEU A 253 -7.95 -18.91 -7.63
C LEU A 253 -8.14 -17.61 -8.42
N GLU A 254 -8.84 -17.66 -9.55
CA GLU A 254 -9.11 -16.49 -10.37
C GLU A 254 -10.11 -15.55 -9.70
N GLU A 255 -11.23 -16.08 -9.20
CA GLU A 255 -12.28 -15.27 -8.54
C GLU A 255 -11.85 -14.73 -7.17
N SER A 256 -10.84 -15.34 -6.54
CA SER A 256 -10.32 -14.90 -5.24
C SER A 256 -9.15 -13.93 -5.35
N SER A 257 -8.72 -13.56 -6.56
CA SER A 257 -7.51 -12.76 -6.76
C SER A 257 -7.61 -11.76 -7.91
N THR A 258 -6.62 -10.87 -8.00
CA THR A 258 -6.37 -10.10 -9.23
C THR A 258 -5.29 -10.79 -10.04
N VAL A 259 -5.61 -11.25 -11.26
CA VAL A 259 -4.64 -11.94 -12.13
C VAL A 259 -3.90 -10.93 -13.02
N VAL A 260 -2.56 -11.00 -13.01
CA VAL A 260 -1.67 -10.27 -13.92
C VAL A 260 -0.86 -11.24 -14.77
N ARG A 261 -0.57 -10.84 -16.02
CA ARG A 261 0.14 -11.69 -17.00
C ARG A 261 1.61 -11.34 -17.18
N SER A 262 2.02 -10.18 -16.68
CA SER A 262 3.41 -9.74 -16.69
C SER A 262 3.85 -9.38 -15.28
N ARG A 263 5.10 -9.71 -14.95
CA ARG A 263 5.73 -9.22 -13.72
C ARG A 263 5.81 -7.70 -13.68
N ASP A 264 5.88 -7.05 -14.85
CA ASP A 264 6.00 -5.60 -14.95
C ASP A 264 4.71 -4.88 -14.53
N ASP A 265 3.59 -5.61 -14.47
CA ASP A 265 2.30 -5.09 -13.98
C ASP A 265 2.20 -5.12 -12.45
N LEU A 266 3.02 -5.94 -11.77
CA LEU A 266 2.96 -6.11 -10.31
C LEU A 266 3.13 -4.78 -9.57
N PRO A 267 4.13 -3.93 -9.87
CA PRO A 267 4.25 -2.64 -9.18
C PRO A 267 3.00 -1.76 -9.31
N SER A 268 2.35 -1.77 -10.47
CA SER A 268 1.12 -1.01 -10.72
C SER A 268 -0.05 -1.52 -9.89
N VAL A 269 -0.32 -2.83 -9.96
CA VAL A 269 -1.43 -3.47 -9.24
C VAL A 269 -1.24 -3.38 -7.72
N LEU A 270 0.00 -3.48 -7.24
CA LEU A 270 0.33 -3.34 -5.81
C LEU A 270 0.42 -1.89 -5.34
N HIS A 271 0.21 -0.92 -6.23
CA HIS A 271 0.28 0.52 -5.95
C HIS A 271 1.64 0.97 -5.40
N SER A 272 2.72 0.60 -6.11
CA SER A 272 4.06 1.04 -5.75
C SER A 272 4.13 2.59 -5.63
N PRO A 273 4.78 3.10 -4.57
CA PRO A 273 4.98 4.53 -4.38
C PRO A 273 5.97 5.13 -5.39
N LEU A 274 6.72 4.30 -6.13
CA LEU A 274 7.70 4.75 -7.12
C LEU A 274 7.12 4.91 -8.54
N LEU A 275 5.83 4.63 -8.73
CA LEU A 275 5.20 4.85 -10.01
C LEU A 275 5.05 6.34 -10.28
N LEU A 276 5.11 6.71 -11.57
CA LEU A 276 4.80 8.06 -12.00
C LEU A 276 3.38 8.48 -11.56
N PRO A 277 3.10 9.78 -11.43
CA PRO A 277 1.76 10.27 -11.15
C PRO A 277 0.74 9.70 -12.14
N PRO A 278 -0.46 9.28 -11.68
CA PRO A 278 -1.56 8.91 -12.58
C PRO A 278 -2.11 10.13 -13.35
#